data_AF-A0A1A7WC43-F1
#
_entry.id   AF-A0A1A7WC43-F1
#
_cell.length_a   1.000
_cell.length_b   1.000
_cell.length_c   1.000
_cell.angle_alpha   90.00
_cell.angle_beta   90.00
_cell.angle_gamma   90.00
#
_symmetry.space_group_name_H-M   'P 1'
#
loop_
_entity.id
_entity.type
_entity.pdbx_description
1 polymer ?
#
loop_
_entity_poly.entity_id
_entity_poly.type
_entity_poly.pdbx_seq_one_letter_code
_entity_poly.pdbx_strand_id
1 'polypeptide(L)'
;MSAGTAKPSGHVDPKSAPLKEIPEILVDSRTMKRYTRGRFLGKGGFAKCYEITDVETKKVFAGKIVAKYLLQKQHQREKMTSEIAIHKSP
;
A
#
# COMPACT_ATOMS: atom_id res chain seq x y z
N MET A 1 15.64 26.89 38.12
CA MET A 1 15.31 26.83 36.68
C MET A 1 16.12 25.68 36.09
N SER A 2 15.60 24.45 36.14
CA SER A 2 16.34 23.26 35.70
C SER A 2 15.60 22.64 34.52
N ALA A 3 16.19 22.74 33.34
CA ALA A 3 15.65 22.21 32.09
C ALA A 3 15.76 20.68 32.09
N GLY A 4 14.62 19.99 32.08
CA GLY A 4 14.55 18.54 31.90
C GLY A 4 14.79 18.18 30.45
N THR A 5 15.86 17.43 30.16
CA THR A 5 16.12 16.83 28.86
C THR A 5 15.21 15.62 28.67
N ALA A 6 14.25 15.70 27.74
CA ALA A 6 13.44 14.56 27.31
C ALA A 6 14.29 13.62 26.42
N LYS A 7 14.50 12.38 26.86
CA LYS A 7 15.01 11.28 26.02
C LYS A 7 13.85 10.67 25.25
N PRO A 8 13.90 10.52 23.91
CA PRO A 8 12.93 9.70 23.20
C PRO A 8 13.28 8.22 23.42
N SER A 9 12.44 7.51 24.16
CA SER A 9 12.51 6.06 24.31
C SER A 9 11.90 5.40 23.08
N GLY A 10 12.70 5.25 22.03
CA GLY A 10 12.38 4.39 20.89
C GLY A 10 12.78 2.96 21.20
N HIS A 11 11.86 2.14 21.72
CA HIS A 11 12.00 0.69 21.60
C HIS A 11 11.77 0.31 20.14
N VAL A 12 12.85 -0.09 19.46
CA VAL A 12 12.77 -0.70 18.14
C VAL A 12 12.79 -2.22 18.31
N ASP A 13 11.61 -2.84 18.22
CA ASP A 13 11.47 -4.29 18.16
C ASP A 13 12.24 -4.85 16.95
N PRO A 14 13.13 -5.85 17.13
CA PRO A 14 14.03 -6.33 16.07
C PRO A 14 13.39 -7.36 15.12
N LYS A 15 12.15 -7.12 14.68
CA LYS A 15 11.46 -7.96 13.66
C LYS A 15 10.88 -7.16 12.50
N SER A 16 11.55 -6.06 12.15
CA SER A 16 11.19 -5.21 11.03
C SER A 16 12.17 -5.41 9.88
N ALA A 17 11.96 -6.45 9.08
CA ALA A 17 12.44 -6.38 7.69
C ALA A 17 11.92 -5.05 7.11
N PRO A 18 12.72 -4.28 6.35
CA PRO A 18 12.28 -2.98 5.88
C PRO A 18 11.02 -3.19 5.04
N LEU A 19 9.87 -2.83 5.60
CA LEU A 19 8.62 -2.81 4.86
C LEU A 19 8.86 -1.79 3.77
N LYS A 20 9.12 -2.24 2.54
CA LYS A 20 9.24 -1.35 1.37
C LYS A 20 8.04 -0.43 1.40
N GLU A 21 8.31 0.83 1.70
CA GLU A 21 7.29 1.85 1.80
C GLU A 21 6.55 1.93 0.46
N ILE A 22 5.23 2.13 0.52
CA ILE A 22 4.44 2.18 -0.71
C ILE A 22 4.89 3.43 -1.49
N PRO A 23 5.35 3.28 -2.76
CA PRO A 23 5.81 4.40 -3.55
C PRO A 23 4.77 5.52 -3.64
N GLU A 24 5.24 6.75 -3.75
CA GLU A 24 4.36 7.90 -4.02
C GLU A 24 3.81 7.87 -5.44
N ILE A 25 4.61 7.41 -6.41
CA ILE A 25 4.16 7.24 -7.80
C ILE A 25 4.05 5.76 -8.13
N LEU A 26 2.85 5.33 -8.52
CA LEU A 26 2.55 3.99 -9.01
C LEU A 26 2.57 4.01 -10.54
N VAL A 27 3.33 3.11 -11.15
CA VAL A 27 3.45 3.02 -12.61
C VAL A 27 2.92 1.67 -13.08
N ASP A 28 1.94 1.67 -13.98
CA ASP A 28 1.51 0.47 -14.69
C ASP A 28 2.24 0.41 -16.03
N SER A 29 3.23 -0.48 -16.15
CA SER A 29 4.03 -0.63 -17.36
C SER A 29 3.25 -1.17 -18.56
N ARG A 30 2.05 -1.73 -18.37
CA ARG A 30 1.23 -2.26 -19.48
C ARG A 30 0.42 -1.17 -20.17
N THR A 31 -0.10 -0.23 -19.40
CA THR A 31 -0.91 0.89 -19.91
C THR A 31 -0.11 2.19 -19.98
N MET A 32 1.14 2.18 -19.52
CA MET A 32 2.01 3.35 -19.32
C MET A 32 1.43 4.42 -18.40
N LYS A 33 0.34 4.11 -17.67
CA LYS A 33 -0.31 5.04 -16.77
C LYS A 33 0.48 5.23 -15.48
N ARG A 34 0.48 6.47 -15.01
CA ARG A 34 1.10 6.88 -13.75
C ARG A 34 0.03 7.39 -12.81
N TYR A 35 0.09 6.97 -11.55
CA TYR A 35 -0.83 7.39 -10.50
C TYR A 35 -0.04 7.94 -9.32
N THR A 36 -0.40 9.13 -8.86
CA THR A 36 0.12 9.69 -7.61
C THR A 36 -0.70 9.15 -6.45
N ARG A 37 -0.04 8.62 -5.42
CA ARG A 37 -0.66 8.17 -4.18
C ARG A 37 -0.98 9.37 -3.30
N GLY A 38 -2.25 9.54 -2.99
CA GLY A 38 -2.77 10.52 -2.06
C GLY A 38 -3.00 9.96 -0.67
N ARG A 39 -4.06 10.46 -0.02
CA ARG A 39 -4.40 10.15 1.38
C ARG A 39 -4.70 8.67 1.61
N PHE A 40 -4.45 8.22 2.82
CA PHE A 40 -4.84 6.89 3.28
C PHE A 40 -6.36 6.84 3.52
N LEU A 41 -7.03 5.86 2.93
CA LEU A 41 -8.48 5.66 3.07
C LEU A 41 -8.81 4.65 4.16
N GLY A 42 -7.97 3.64 4.35
CA GLY A 42 -8.19 2.61 5.37
C GLY A 42 -7.45 1.30 5.11
N LYS A 43 -7.53 0.37 6.06
CA LYS A 43 -6.95 -0.98 5.96
C LYS A 43 -8.07 -2.02 5.93
N GLY A 44 -8.00 -2.94 4.98
CA GLY A 44 -8.94 -4.06 4.85
C GLY A 44 -8.19 -5.36 4.60
N GLY A 45 -8.26 -6.29 5.55
CA GLY A 45 -7.48 -7.54 5.50
C GLY A 45 -5.97 -7.27 5.35
N PHE A 46 -5.38 -7.79 4.27
CA PHE A 46 -3.97 -7.60 3.91
C PHE A 46 -3.70 -6.34 3.07
N ALA A 47 -4.76 -5.63 2.65
CA ALA A 47 -4.64 -4.47 1.78
C ALA A 47 -4.65 -3.16 2.57
N LYS A 48 -3.90 -2.19 2.06
CA LYS A 48 -4.03 -0.78 2.43
C LYS A 48 -4.65 -0.02 1.26
N CYS A 49 -5.71 0.72 1.53
CA CYS A 49 -6.41 1.52 0.54
C CYS A 49 -5.93 2.96 0.62
N TYR A 50 -5.55 3.52 -0.52
CA TYR A 50 -5.17 4.92 -0.67
C TYR A 50 -6.00 5.55 -1.77
N GLU A 51 -6.17 6.86 -1.69
CA GLU A 51 -6.56 7.64 -2.84
C GLU A 51 -5.41 7.62 -3.85
N ILE A 52 -5.70 7.39 -5.12
CA ILE A 52 -4.72 7.48 -6.20
C ILE A 52 -5.27 8.37 -7.31
N THR A 53 -4.43 9.23 -7.86
CA THR A 53 -4.83 10.19 -8.90
C THR A 53 -4.02 9.91 -10.15
N ASP A 54 -4.71 9.66 -11.26
CA ASP A 54 -4.06 9.54 -12.57
C ASP A 54 -3.38 10.88 -12.92
N VAL A 55 -2.08 10.82 -13.23
CA VAL A 55 -1.25 11.99 -13.48
C VAL A 55 -1.69 12.74 -14.74
N GLU A 56 -2.19 12.01 -15.75
CA GLU A 56 -2.59 12.55 -17.05
C GLU A 56 -4.02 13.05 -17.01
N THR A 57 -4.96 12.19 -16.58
CA THR A 57 -6.40 12.52 -16.64
C THR A 57 -6.90 13.28 -15.42
N LYS A 58 -6.09 13.38 -14.35
CA LYS A 58 -6.47 13.91 -13.03
C LYS A 58 -7.65 13.20 -12.37
N LYS A 59 -8.07 12.05 -12.91
CA LYS A 59 -9.16 11.26 -12.34
C LYS A 59 -8.69 10.58 -11.05
N VAL A 60 -9.54 10.66 -10.03
CA VAL A 60 -9.29 10.08 -8.70
C VAL A 60 -9.91 8.69 -8.60
N PHE A 61 -9.17 7.75 -8.00
CA PHE A 61 -9.57 6.37 -7.77
C PHE A 61 -9.19 5.91 -6.36
N ALA A 62 -9.76 4.78 -5.93
CA ALA A 62 -9.30 4.06 -4.74
C ALA A 62 -8.30 2.96 -5.15
N GLY A 63 -7.07 3.05 -4.68
CA GLY A 63 -6.02 2.05 -4.90
C GLY A 63 -5.95 1.05 -3.75
N LYS A 64 -6.31 -0.22 -4.02
CA LYS A 64 -6.12 -1.36 -3.10
C LYS A 64 -4.69 -1.91 -3.26
N ILE A 65 -3.80 -1.60 -2.30
CA ILE A 65 -2.39 -1.97 -2.36
C ILE A 65 -2.11 -3.11 -1.40
N VAL A 66 -1.62 -4.24 -1.93
CA VAL A 66 -1.26 -5.45 -1.16
C VAL A 66 0.23 -5.71 -1.31
N ALA A 67 0.93 -5.83 -0.19
CA ALA A 67 2.36 -6.12 -0.22
C ALA A 67 2.62 -7.59 -0.60
N LYS A 68 3.51 -7.83 -1.57
CA LYS A 68 3.78 -9.19 -2.10
C LYS A 68 4.23 -10.18 -1.01
N TYR A 69 4.91 -9.71 0.04
CA TYR A 69 5.36 -10.58 1.14
C TYR A 69 4.19 -11.16 1.97
N LEU A 70 3.01 -10.53 1.94
CA LEU A 70 1.80 -11.06 2.60
C LEU A 70 1.15 -12.19 1.77
N LEU A 71 1.51 -12.29 0.49
CA LEU A 71 0.99 -13.28 -0.46
C LEU A 71 1.95 -14.47 -0.67
N GLN A 72 2.87 -14.72 0.27
CA GLN A 72 3.85 -15.82 0.17
C GLN A 72 3.20 -17.21 0.16
N LYS A 73 2.07 -17.38 0.87
CA LYS A 73 1.35 -18.66 0.91
C LYS A 73 0.44 -18.79 -0.31
N GLN A 74 0.51 -19.95 -0.97
CA GLN A 74 -0.26 -20.24 -2.19
C GLN A 74 -1.76 -19.92 -2.06
N HIS A 75 -2.41 -20.35 -0.97
CA HIS A 75 -3.83 -20.05 -0.74
C HIS A 75 -4.17 -18.54 -0.69
N GLN A 76 -3.26 -17.67 -0.21
CA GLN A 76 -3.49 -16.22 -0.16
C GLN A 76 -3.39 -15.61 -1.56
N ARG A 77 -2.44 -16.08 -2.37
CA ARG A 77 -2.28 -15.67 -3.76
C ARG A 77 -3.47 -16.12 -4.61
N GLU A 78 -3.98 -17.33 -4.38
CA GLU A 78 -5.19 -17.84 -5.04
C GLU A 78 -6.40 -16.99 -4.70
N LYS A 79 -6.65 -16.72 -3.41
CA LYS A 79 -7.73 -15.81 -2.98
C LYS A 79 -7.65 -14.44 -3.67
N MET A 80 -6.46 -13.86 -3.73
CA MET A 80 -6.24 -12.58 -4.41
C MET A 80 -6.54 -12.69 -5.92
N THR A 81 -6.06 -13.74 -6.57
CA THR A 81 -6.28 -13.96 -8.01
C THR A 81 -7.75 -14.17 -8.33
N SER A 82 -8.47 -14.95 -7.50
CA SER A 82 -9.92 -15.15 -7.60
C SER A 82 -10.69 -13.84 -7.39
N GLU A 83 -10.34 -13.03 -6.38
CA GLU A 83 -10.95 -11.71 -6.18
C GLU A 83 -10.79 -10.82 -7.42
N ILE A 84 -9.60 -10.79 -8.03
CA ILE A 84 -9.37 -10.04 -9.27
C ILE A 84 -10.20 -10.59 -10.42
N ALA A 85 -10.26 -11.91 -10.59
CA ALA A 85 -11.00 -12.53 -11.68
C ALA A 85 -12.49 -12.21 -11.59
N ILE A 86 -13.10 -12.41 -10.41
CA ILE A 86 -14.53 -12.15 -10.18
C ILE A 86 -14.85 -10.68 -10.38
N HIS A 87 -14.02 -9.75 -9.88
CA HIS A 87 -14.31 -8.31 -10.01
C HIS A 87 -14.06 -7.75 -11.42
N LYS A 88 -13.20 -8.41 -12.21
CA LYS A 88 -12.95 -8.02 -13.61
C LYS A 88 -13.94 -8.63 -14.58
N SER A 89 -14.57 -9.76 -14.23
CA SER A 89 -15.59 -10.37 -15.06
C SER A 89 -16.80 -9.42 -15.16
N PRO A 90 -17.29 -9.15 -16.39
CA PRO A 90 -18.44 -8.28 -16.63
C PRO A 90 -19.75 -8.88 -16.11
#